data_AF-A0A838KRH1-F1
#
_entry.id   AF-A0A838KRH1-F1
#
_cell.length_a   1.000
_cell.length_b   1.000
_cell.length_c   1.000
_cell.angle_alpha   90.00
_cell.angle_beta   90.00
_cell.angle_gamma   90.00
#
_symmetry.space_group_name_H-M   'P 1'
#
loop_
_entity.id
_entity.type
_entity.pdbx_description
1 polymer ?
#
loop_
_entity_poly.entity_id
_entity_poly.type
_entity_poly.pdbx_seq_one_letter_code
_entity_poly.pdbx_strand_id
1 'polypeptide(L)' 'MLALEVKGAGGCDGSAIPGAPAAGSTLAGALSTTASTDYAVLEEAHRTGSREMRLVSAQESVVEPPRRFEASQTR' A
#
# COMPACT_ATOMS: atom_id res chain seq x y z
N MET A 1 -9.50 -3.10 12.74
CA MET A 1 -9.95 -4.31 12.03
C MET A 1 -10.68 -3.85 10.78
N LEU A 2 -10.00 -3.84 9.62
CA LEU A 2 -10.56 -3.38 8.33
C LEU A 2 -11.41 -4.51 7.73
N ALA A 3 -12.69 -4.57 8.09
CA ALA A 3 -13.66 -5.48 7.48
C ALA A 3 -14.40 -4.77 6.32
N LEU A 4 -13.64 -4.27 5.34
CA LEU A 4 -14.19 -3.80 4.08
C LEU A 4 -13.44 -4.51 2.95
N GLU A 5 -14.16 -5.37 2.24
CA GLU A 5 -13.66 -5.97 1.00
C GLU A 5 -13.63 -4.87 -0.06
N VAL A 6 -12.48 -4.22 -0.23
CA VAL A 6 -12.28 -3.18 -1.24
C VAL A 6 -12.01 -3.87 -2.58
N LYS A 7 -12.89 -3.63 -3.56
CA LYS A 7 -12.71 -4.19 -4.91
C LYS A 7 -11.42 -3.64 -5.53
N GLY A 8 -10.55 -4.55 -5.98
CA GLY A 8 -9.25 -4.22 -6.56
C GLY A 8 -8.05 -4.40 -5.61
N ALA A 9 -8.27 -4.62 -4.32
CA ALA A 9 -7.18 -4.83 -3.35
C ALA A 9 -6.29 -6.04 -3.70
N GLY A 10 -6.87 -7.18 -4.07
CA GLY A 10 -6.10 -8.35 -4.54
C GLY A 10 -5.40 -8.12 -5.89
N GLY A 11 -5.83 -7.12 -6.66
CA GLY A 11 -5.09 -6.62 -7.82
C GLY A 11 -3.87 -5.81 -7.42
N CYS A 12 -3.91 -5.04 -6.34
CA CYS A 12 -2.74 -4.35 -5.78
C CYS A 12 -1.73 -5.31 -5.12
N ASP A 13 -2.20 -6.39 -4.49
CA ASP A 13 -1.31 -7.41 -3.93
C ASP A 13 -0.62 -8.25 -5.03
N GLY A 14 -1.32 -8.55 -6.13
CA GLY A 14 -0.82 -9.34 -7.26
C GLY A 14 -0.07 -8.53 -8.33
N SER A 15 -0.45 -7.27 -8.53
CA SER A 15 0.32 -6.24 -9.20
C SER A 15 0.70 -5.21 -8.15
N ALA A 16 1.78 -5.48 -7.41
CA ALA A 16 2.42 -4.49 -6.55
C ALA A 16 2.29 -3.14 -7.25
N ILE A 17 1.67 -2.13 -6.61
CA ILE A 17 1.79 -0.76 -7.11
C ILE A 17 3.30 -0.56 -7.23
N PRO A 18 3.87 -0.43 -8.44
CA PRO A 18 5.30 -0.33 -8.57
C PRO A 18 5.64 1.09 -8.13
N GLY A 19 5.76 1.29 -6.82
CA GLY A 19 6.81 2.13 -6.29
C GLY A 19 8.09 1.42 -6.66
N ALA A 20 8.53 1.60 -7.92
CA ALA A 20 9.74 1.00 -8.42
C ALA A 20 10.81 1.28 -7.36
N PRO A 21 11.41 0.24 -6.76
CA PRO A 21 12.45 0.48 -5.79
C PRO A 21 13.46 1.42 -6.43
N ALA A 22 13.73 2.56 -5.79
CA ALA A 22 14.79 3.44 -6.25
C ALA A 22 16.04 2.58 -6.49
N ALA A 23 16.79 2.87 -7.56
CA ALA A 23 18.00 2.11 -7.87
C ALA A 23 18.88 1.99 -6.59
N GLY A 24 19.10 0.76 -6.12
CA GLY A 24 19.81 0.48 -4.86
C GLY A 24 18.93 0.10 -3.66
N SER A 25 17.61 -0.03 -3.79
CA SER A 25 16.77 -0.49 -2.67
C SER A 25 17.06 -1.95 -2.29
N THR A 26 16.94 -2.26 -1.00
CA THR A 26 16.94 -3.64 -0.51
C THR A 26 15.56 -4.28 -0.69
N LEU A 27 15.50 -5.63 -0.74
CA LEU A 27 14.23 -6.36 -0.75
C LEU A 27 13.33 -5.97 0.44
N ALA A 28 13.92 -5.79 1.62
CA ALA A 28 13.21 -5.32 2.81
C ALA A 28 12.61 -3.92 2.60
N GLY A 29 13.34 -3.00 1.96
CA GLY A 29 12.85 -1.67 1.63
C GLY A 29 11.71 -1.70 0.60
N ALA A 30 11.79 -2.57 -0.39
CA ALA A 30 10.72 -2.78 -1.36
C ALA A 30 9.45 -3.31 -0.67
N LEU A 31 9.56 -4.37 0.14
CA LEU A 31 8.43 -4.94 0.89
C LEU A 31 7.78 -3.93 1.84
N SER A 32 8.59 -3.17 2.57
CA SER A 32 8.13 -2.10 3.46
C SER A 32 7.35 -1.03 2.68
N THR A 33 7.88 -0.61 1.53
CA THR A 33 7.25 0.42 0.70
C THR A 33 5.91 -0.05 0.17
N THR A 34 5.85 -1.25 -0.42
CA THR A 34 4.61 -1.84 -0.93
C THR A 34 3.54 -1.93 0.15
N ALA A 35 3.84 -2.55 1.30
CA ALA A 35 2.86 -2.71 2.38
C ALA A 35 2.35 -1.36 2.92
N SER A 36 3.22 -0.36 3.00
CA SER A 36 2.88 1.00 3.46
C SER A 36 1.97 1.72 2.46
N THR A 37 2.27 1.61 1.17
CA THR A 37 1.48 2.19 0.08
C THR A 37 0.10 1.54 -0.02
N ASP A 38 0.02 0.20 0.01
CA ASP A 38 -1.25 -0.51 -0.07
C ASP A 38 -2.15 -0.17 1.12
N TYR A 39 -1.58 -0.12 2.33
CA TYR A 39 -2.31 0.31 3.51
C TYR A 39 -2.86 1.74 3.36
N ALA A 40 -2.09 2.68 2.82
CA ALA A 40 -2.55 4.05 2.62
C ALA A 40 -3.76 4.13 1.68
N VAL A 41 -3.76 3.36 0.59
CA VAL A 41 -4.90 3.29 -0.35
C VAL A 41 -6.14 2.68 0.31
N LEU A 42 -5.95 1.61 1.10
CA LEU A 42 -7.04 0.95 1.81
C LEU A 42 -7.59 1.81 2.95
N GLU A 43 -6.73 2.53 3.68
CA GLU A 43 -7.12 3.47 4.74
C GLU A 43 -7.95 4.62 4.17
N GLU A 44 -7.59 5.14 3.00
CA GLU A 44 -8.36 6.19 2.32
C GLU A 44 -9.73 5.69 1.83
N ALA A 45 -9.78 4.48 1.26
CA ALA A 45 -11.05 3.84 0.89
C ALA A 45 -11.93 3.63 2.13
N HIS A 46 -11.36 3.18 3.25
CA HIS A 46 -12.09 3.00 4.51
C HIS A 46 -12.60 4.32 5.09
N ARG A 47 -11.74 5.35 5.15
CA ARG A 47 -12.06 6.68 5.67
C ARG A 47 -13.22 7.33 4.93
N THR A 48 -13.32 7.08 3.63
CA THR A 48 -14.37 7.64 2.76
C THR A 48 -15.60 6.73 2.63
N GLY A 49 -15.60 5.56 3.26
CA GLY A 49 -16.68 4.56 3.14
C GLY A 49 -16.79 3.97 1.72
N SER A 50 -15.75 4.09 0.91
CA SER A 50 -15.72 3.64 -0.47
C SER A 50 -15.54 2.12 -0.55
N ARG A 51 -16.31 1.48 -1.44
CA ARG A 51 -16.13 0.06 -1.80
C ARG A 51 -15.09 -0.15 -2.91
N GLU A 52 -14.64 0.93 -3.53
CA GLU A 52 -13.60 0.96 -4.57
C GLU A 52 -12.33 1.63 -4.05
N MET A 53 -11.18 1.23 -4.59
CA MET A 53 -9.90 1.88 -4.30
C MET A 53 -9.90 3.35 -4.71
N ARG A 54 -9.24 4.17 -3.90
CA ARG A 54 -9.19 5.63 -4.07
C ARG A 54 -7.82 6.10 -4.56
N LEU A 55 -7.27 5.47 -5.60
CA LEU A 55 -5.89 5.66 -6.06
C LEU A 55 -5.52 7.14 -6.31
N VAL A 56 -6.37 7.89 -7.00
CA VAL A 56 -6.10 9.32 -7.26
C VAL A 56 -6.20 10.15 -5.99
N SER A 57 -7.18 9.88 -5.12
CA SER A 57 -7.30 10.60 -3.85
C SER A 57 -6.15 10.27 -2.88
N ALA A 58 -5.60 9.06 -2.96
CA ALA A 58 -4.50 8.59 -2.13
C ALA A 58 -3.11 8.86 -2.72
N GLN A 59 -3.00 9.52 -3.88
CA GLN A 59 -1.74 9.61 -4.64
C GLN A 59 -0.56 10.21 -3.86
N GLU A 60 -0.83 11.19 -2.98
CA GLU A 60 0.21 11.78 -2.12
C GLU A 60 0.68 10.76 -1.08
N SER A 61 -0.27 10.04 -0.47
CA SER A 61 0.02 8.96 0.48
C SER A 61 0.64 7.72 -0.16
N VAL A 62 0.55 7.56 -1.48
CA VAL A 62 1.29 6.53 -2.22
C VAL A 62 2.77 6.88 -2.29
N VAL A 63 3.11 8.15 -2.50
CA VAL A 63 4.50 8.65 -2.54
C VAL A 63 5.09 8.72 -1.13
N GLU A 64 4.32 9.23 -0.17
CA GLU A 64 4.72 9.37 1.23
C GLU A 64 3.64 8.76 2.15
N PRO A 65 3.70 7.43 2.41
CA PRO A 65 2.74 6.78 3.27
C PRO A 65 2.79 7.32 4.70
N PRO A 66 1.65 7.69 5.30
CA PRO A 66 1.60 8.21 6.66
C PRO A 66 1.95 7.16 7.72
N ARG A 67 1.89 5.87 7.35
CA ARG A 67 2.37 4.75 8.17
C ARG A 67 3.39 3.94 7.41
N ARG A 68 4.49 3.61 8.09
CA ARG A 68 5.53 2.71 7.59
C ARG A 68 5.45 1.37 8.30
N PHE A 69 5.48 0.28 7.53
CA PHE A 69 5.57 -1.08 8.06
C PHE A 69 6.97 -1.62 7.80
N GLU A 70 7.71 -1.96 8.86
CA GLU A 70 9.04 -2.53 8.72
C GLU A 70 8.98 -3.98 8.27
N ALA A 71 9.79 -4.34 7.27
CA ALA A 71 9.95 -5.73 6.87
C ALA A 71 10.90 -6.43 7.85
N SER A 72 10.44 -7.53 8.44
CA SER A 72 11.27 -8.40 9.29
C SER A 72 11.55 -9.72 8.57
N GLN A 73 12.82 -10.14 8.58
CA GLN A 73 13.18 -11.46 8.10
C GLN A 73 12.80 -12.49 9.17
N THR A 74 11.94 -13.43 8.82
CA THR A 74 11.64 -14.58 9.66
C THR A 74 12.74 -15.65 9.49
N ARG A 75 13.02 -16.38 10.57
CA ARG A 75 13.95 -17.53 10.57
C ARG A 75 13.20 -18.82 10.33
#